data_AF-A0A1Q6QZS6-F1
#
_entry.id   AF-A0A1Q6QZS6-F1
#
_cell.length_a   1.000
_cell.length_b   1.000
_cell.length_c   1.000
_cell.angle_alpha   90.00
_cell.angle_beta   90.00
_cell.angle_gamma   90.00
#
_symmetry.space_group_name_H-M   'P 1'
#
loop_
_entity.id
_entity.type
_entity.pdbx_description
1 polymer ?
#
loop_
_entity_poly.entity_id
_entity_poly.type
_entity_poly.pdbx_seq_one_letter_code
_entity_poly.pdbx_strand_id
1 'polypeptide(L)'
;CGPCRAMFQTGKWATDIGCFRNNIMLPANVKPLGAYMEEAGYETAYVGKWHLASDGELEKKPTIDHTVTAIPRELRGGYTGFWRTSDVLEFTSHGYDGFVFDENDNRIDFTGYRVDCITDFALEFLEQYRGEKPFFMTVSHIEPHHQNDHHHYEGPIGSKEKYANFTSPKDLEVLGGNHREEYPDYLGQCASLDKNLGRLVNKLKEMGIYEDTVIIYLADHGSHFMTRNQDAHLNGYDDYKRSMHDACLRVPLVVTGGEFTGGGVVTDLISTAGLPKTILGIAGVDVGDKMIGEDFADVLHKTDPDRPNEVFAQISESRVGRAIRTADYAYSVYAPGINGGAQPAADLYADDFFYDLKKDPYELNNLIDDPAYTQVKQELRKKLLKWIRLAENAEPEIVDG
;
A
#
# COMPACT_ATOMS: atom_id res chain seq x y z
N CYS A 1 3.42 2.72 -5.36
CA CYS A 1 2.66 1.46 -5.46
C CYS A 1 3.61 0.27 -5.32
N GLY A 2 4.59 0.16 -6.24
CA GLY A 2 5.55 -0.95 -6.29
C GLY A 2 6.16 -1.32 -4.93
N PRO A 3 6.78 -0.39 -4.18
CA PRO A 3 7.45 -0.72 -2.91
C PRO A 3 6.54 -1.38 -1.86
N CYS A 4 5.32 -0.86 -1.67
CA CYS A 4 4.37 -1.44 -0.72
C CYS A 4 3.87 -2.81 -1.20
N ARG A 5 3.67 -3.00 -2.51
CA ARG A 5 3.25 -4.28 -3.10
C ARG A 5 4.36 -5.32 -3.03
N ALA A 6 5.61 -4.92 -3.26
CA ALA A 6 6.76 -5.80 -3.10
C ALA A 6 6.92 -6.24 -1.65
N MET A 7 6.74 -5.31 -0.70
CA MET A 7 6.71 -5.62 0.73
C MET A 7 5.56 -6.59 1.07
N PHE A 8 4.36 -6.38 0.53
CA PHE A 8 3.23 -7.33 0.67
C PHE A 8 3.56 -8.73 0.11
N GLN A 9 4.26 -8.79 -1.02
CA GLN A 9 4.60 -10.06 -1.64
C GLN A 9 5.76 -10.78 -0.95
N THR A 10 6.63 -10.09 -0.21
CA THR A 10 7.88 -10.70 0.29
C THR A 10 8.01 -10.72 1.80
N GLY A 11 7.26 -9.87 2.49
CA GLY A 11 7.52 -9.56 3.89
C GLY A 11 8.94 -9.01 4.09
N LYS A 12 9.47 -8.22 3.15
CA LYS A 12 10.79 -7.57 3.24
C LYS A 12 10.70 -6.08 3.00
N TRP A 13 11.66 -5.32 3.53
CA TRP A 13 11.78 -3.90 3.23
C TRP A 13 12.08 -3.72 1.74
N ALA A 14 11.45 -2.73 1.12
CA ALA A 14 11.60 -2.48 -0.30
C ALA A 14 13.06 -2.21 -0.71
N THR A 15 13.82 -1.56 0.17
CA THR A 15 15.25 -1.28 -0.02
C THR A 15 16.15 -2.52 0.15
N ASP A 16 15.80 -3.46 1.04
CA ASP A 16 16.52 -4.73 1.24
C ASP A 16 16.47 -5.61 -0.02
N ILE A 17 15.34 -5.57 -0.72
CA ILE A 17 15.12 -6.35 -1.95
C ILE A 17 15.33 -5.54 -3.24
N GLY A 18 15.77 -4.28 -3.13
CA GLY A 18 16.01 -3.39 -4.28
C GLY A 18 14.76 -2.88 -5.01
N CYS A 19 13.55 -3.25 -4.59
CA CYS A 19 12.28 -2.82 -5.19
C CYS A 19 11.77 -1.49 -4.59
N PHE A 20 12.65 -0.49 -4.49
CA PHE A 20 12.40 0.74 -3.72
C PHE A 20 11.57 1.80 -4.46
N ARG A 21 11.24 1.59 -5.73
CA ARG A 21 10.37 2.47 -6.54
C ARG A 21 9.53 1.65 -7.52
N ASN A 22 8.55 2.31 -8.15
CA ASN A 22 7.83 1.76 -9.29
C ASN A 22 8.80 1.46 -10.46
N ASN A 23 8.35 0.58 -11.37
CA ASN A 23 9.12 0.08 -12.50
C ASN A 23 10.39 -0.70 -12.09
N ILE A 24 10.34 -1.39 -10.95
CA ILE A 24 11.32 -2.41 -10.57
C ILE A 24 10.53 -3.68 -10.31
N MET A 25 10.94 -4.78 -10.95
CA MET A 25 10.25 -6.06 -10.81
C MET A 25 10.57 -6.72 -9.47
N LEU A 26 9.70 -7.64 -9.04
CA LEU A 26 9.99 -8.47 -7.86
C LEU A 26 11.23 -9.34 -8.11
N PRO A 27 12.21 -9.38 -7.20
CA PRO A 27 13.41 -10.13 -7.43
C PRO A 27 13.17 -11.64 -7.22
N ALA A 28 13.71 -12.45 -8.15
CA ALA A 28 13.48 -13.90 -8.19
C ALA A 28 14.13 -14.68 -7.03
N ASN A 29 15.05 -14.08 -6.27
CA ASN A 29 15.76 -14.71 -5.16
C ASN A 29 15.02 -14.59 -3.82
N VAL A 30 13.85 -13.94 -3.78
CA VAL A 30 13.02 -13.81 -2.58
C VAL A 30 11.77 -14.64 -2.76
N LYS A 31 11.51 -15.56 -1.81
CA LYS A 31 10.31 -16.39 -1.87
C LYS A 31 9.06 -15.53 -1.61
N PRO A 32 8.11 -15.46 -2.55
CA PRO A 32 6.93 -14.61 -2.41
C PRO A 32 5.80 -15.27 -1.62
N LEU A 33 4.84 -14.47 -1.15
CA LEU A 33 3.68 -14.85 -0.34
C LEU A 33 2.85 -15.94 -1.03
N GLY A 34 2.58 -15.79 -2.34
CA GLY A 34 1.85 -16.80 -3.12
C GLY A 34 2.50 -18.19 -3.04
N ALA A 35 3.83 -18.26 -3.13
CA ALA A 35 4.56 -19.53 -3.01
C ALA A 35 4.47 -20.14 -1.60
N TYR A 36 4.44 -19.33 -0.54
CA TYR A 36 4.21 -19.86 0.81
C TYR A 36 2.80 -20.44 0.95
N MET A 37 1.78 -19.76 0.39
CA MET A 37 0.39 -20.22 0.45
C MET A 37 0.19 -21.53 -0.34
N GLU A 38 0.75 -21.65 -1.54
CA GLU A 38 0.73 -22.89 -2.32
C GLU A 38 1.38 -24.06 -1.56
N GLU A 39 2.55 -23.84 -0.95
CA GLU A 39 3.23 -24.87 -0.15
C GLU A 39 2.44 -25.27 1.11
N ALA A 40 1.66 -24.33 1.68
CA ALA A 40 0.74 -24.59 2.78
C ALA A 40 -0.54 -25.33 2.33
N GLY A 41 -0.70 -25.60 1.02
CA GLY A 41 -1.83 -26.34 0.47
C GLY A 41 -3.04 -25.48 0.12
N TYR A 42 -2.90 -24.16 0.05
CA TYR A 42 -3.97 -23.26 -0.37
C TYR A 42 -4.08 -23.22 -1.89
N GLU A 43 -5.31 -23.12 -2.39
CA GLU A 43 -5.58 -22.67 -3.75
C GLU A 43 -5.39 -21.15 -3.83
N THR A 44 -4.50 -20.67 -4.71
CA THR A 44 -4.24 -19.23 -4.83
C THR A 44 -5.03 -18.59 -5.95
N ALA A 45 -5.52 -17.37 -5.72
CA ALA A 45 -6.18 -16.54 -6.72
C ALA A 45 -5.67 -15.09 -6.65
N TYR A 46 -5.43 -14.48 -7.81
CA TYR A 46 -5.07 -13.06 -7.89
C TYR A 46 -5.89 -12.36 -8.98
N VAL A 47 -6.50 -11.24 -8.61
CA VAL A 47 -7.38 -10.47 -9.49
C VAL A 47 -7.02 -8.98 -9.39
N GLY A 48 -6.80 -8.33 -10.54
CA GLY A 48 -6.57 -6.89 -10.66
C GLY A 48 -5.10 -6.50 -10.88
N LYS A 49 -4.59 -5.56 -10.09
CA LYS A 49 -3.29 -4.91 -10.30
C LYS A 49 -2.14 -5.67 -9.63
N TRP A 50 -1.07 -5.96 -10.38
CA TRP A 50 0.14 -6.61 -9.85
C TRP A 50 1.25 -5.58 -9.52
N HIS A 51 1.76 -4.89 -10.52
CA HIS A 51 2.71 -3.78 -10.44
C HIS A 51 4.13 -4.17 -9.99
N LEU A 52 4.57 -5.37 -10.38
CA LEU A 52 5.81 -6.01 -9.94
C LEU A 52 6.47 -6.90 -11.01
N ALA A 53 6.03 -6.84 -12.28
CA ALA A 53 6.59 -7.66 -13.36
C ALA A 53 7.43 -6.85 -14.37
N SER A 54 7.24 -5.55 -14.48
CA SER A 54 8.03 -4.68 -15.38
C SER A 54 9.25 -4.09 -14.67
N ASP A 55 10.34 -3.88 -15.42
CA ASP A 55 11.62 -3.39 -14.90
C ASP A 55 12.27 -2.35 -15.83
N GLY A 56 12.67 -1.22 -15.25
CA GLY A 56 13.46 -0.22 -15.95
C GLY A 56 13.66 1.08 -15.18
N GLU A 57 14.14 2.09 -15.89
CA GLU A 57 14.21 3.46 -15.39
C GLU A 57 12.82 4.12 -15.41
N LEU A 58 12.63 5.09 -14.55
CA LEU A 58 11.43 5.93 -14.55
C LEU A 58 11.42 6.83 -15.78
N GLU A 59 10.21 7.20 -16.25
CA GLU A 59 10.01 8.05 -17.43
C GLU A 59 10.63 7.53 -18.74
N LYS A 60 11.13 6.30 -18.74
CA LYS A 60 11.61 5.58 -19.91
C LYS A 60 10.76 4.35 -20.12
N LYS A 61 10.72 3.86 -21.36
CA LYS A 61 10.15 2.55 -21.64
C LYS A 61 10.89 1.49 -20.79
N PRO A 62 10.17 0.60 -20.08
CA PRO A 62 10.81 -0.48 -19.34
C PRO A 62 11.71 -1.34 -20.24
N THR A 63 12.81 -1.81 -19.66
CA THR A 63 13.71 -2.76 -20.33
C THR A 63 13.11 -4.16 -20.39
N ILE A 64 12.34 -4.53 -19.36
CA ILE A 64 11.41 -5.66 -19.33
C ILE A 64 10.03 -5.05 -19.19
N ASP A 65 9.17 -5.24 -20.19
CA ASP A 65 7.91 -4.52 -20.31
C ASP A 65 6.73 -5.50 -20.35
N HIS A 66 6.05 -5.62 -19.21
CA HIS A 66 4.79 -6.34 -19.08
C HIS A 66 3.62 -5.40 -18.76
N THR A 67 3.81 -4.09 -18.96
CA THR A 67 2.82 -3.07 -18.59
C THR A 67 1.48 -3.29 -19.29
N VAL A 68 1.50 -3.80 -20.53
CA VAL A 68 0.32 -4.07 -21.36
C VAL A 68 0.26 -5.50 -21.93
N THR A 69 1.08 -6.42 -21.42
CA THR A 69 1.09 -7.84 -21.85
C THR A 69 0.79 -8.76 -20.67
N ALA A 70 0.54 -10.05 -20.96
CA ALA A 70 0.46 -11.07 -19.93
C ALA A 70 1.76 -11.11 -19.10
N ILE A 71 1.60 -11.39 -17.80
CA ILE A 71 2.72 -11.59 -16.87
C ILE A 71 3.16 -13.06 -16.98
N PRO A 72 4.42 -13.33 -17.37
CA PRO A 72 4.95 -14.69 -17.42
C PRO A 72 4.80 -15.41 -16.08
N ARG A 73 4.54 -16.72 -16.10
CA ARG A 73 4.23 -17.51 -14.91
C ARG A 73 5.28 -17.36 -13.80
N GLU A 74 6.56 -17.29 -14.16
CA GLU A 74 7.69 -17.11 -13.25
C GLU A 74 7.71 -15.74 -12.53
N LEU A 75 7.01 -14.74 -13.06
CA LEU A 75 6.90 -13.39 -12.48
C LEU A 75 5.61 -13.16 -11.68
N ARG A 76 4.75 -14.18 -11.55
CA ARG A 76 3.46 -14.09 -10.85
C ARG A 76 3.55 -14.29 -9.34
N GLY A 77 4.73 -14.14 -8.72
CA GLY A 77 4.87 -14.23 -7.26
C GLY A 77 4.43 -15.57 -6.65
N GLY A 78 4.56 -16.67 -7.40
CA GLY A 78 4.22 -18.02 -6.94
C GLY A 78 2.73 -18.36 -6.97
N TYR A 79 1.85 -17.47 -7.42
CA TYR A 79 0.44 -17.78 -7.61
C TYR A 79 0.28 -18.70 -8.83
N THR A 80 -0.37 -19.85 -8.65
CA THR A 80 -0.55 -20.85 -9.72
C THR A 80 -1.99 -21.16 -10.08
N GLY A 81 -2.95 -20.71 -9.27
CA GLY A 81 -4.38 -20.89 -9.53
C GLY A 81 -4.99 -19.76 -10.36
N PHE A 82 -6.18 -19.31 -9.95
CA PHE A 82 -7.00 -18.39 -10.72
C PHE A 82 -6.33 -17.02 -10.91
N TRP A 83 -6.32 -16.51 -12.14
CA TRP A 83 -5.59 -15.30 -12.49
C TRP A 83 -6.42 -14.40 -13.40
N ARG A 84 -6.61 -13.14 -13.01
CA ARG A 84 -7.27 -12.11 -13.82
C ARG A 84 -6.56 -10.79 -13.57
N THR A 85 -5.36 -10.65 -14.13
CA THR A 85 -4.39 -9.66 -13.66
C THR A 85 -3.73 -8.91 -14.80
N SER A 86 -3.39 -7.65 -14.55
CA SER A 86 -2.48 -6.84 -15.36
C SER A 86 -1.33 -6.34 -14.48
N ASP A 87 -0.14 -6.19 -15.06
CA ASP A 87 0.98 -5.58 -14.30
C ASP A 87 0.65 -4.14 -13.93
N VAL A 88 0.28 -3.35 -14.91
CA VAL A 88 -0.07 -1.93 -14.72
C VAL A 88 -1.50 -1.74 -15.19
N LEU A 89 -2.47 -2.06 -14.32
CA LEU A 89 -3.90 -2.06 -14.67
C LEU A 89 -4.39 -0.70 -15.20
N GLU A 90 -3.82 0.41 -14.74
CA GLU A 90 -4.06 1.76 -15.28
C GLU A 90 -3.69 1.90 -16.76
N PHE A 91 -2.82 1.05 -17.32
CA PHE A 91 -2.40 1.10 -18.73
C PHE A 91 -3.17 0.09 -19.60
N THR A 92 -3.92 -0.83 -19.00
CA THR A 92 -4.77 -1.78 -19.70
C THR A 92 -6.26 -1.50 -19.51
N SER A 93 -6.62 -0.43 -18.79
CA SER A 93 -8.00 -0.09 -18.51
C SER A 93 -8.17 1.38 -18.15
N HIS A 94 -9.37 1.88 -18.41
CA HIS A 94 -9.91 3.13 -17.90
C HIS A 94 -11.15 2.84 -17.06
N GLY A 95 -11.88 3.87 -16.65
CA GLY A 95 -13.01 3.74 -15.74
C GLY A 95 -14.11 2.79 -16.21
N TYR A 96 -14.31 2.59 -17.53
CA TYR A 96 -15.47 1.86 -18.09
C TYR A 96 -15.14 0.72 -19.06
N ASP A 97 -13.88 0.48 -19.33
CA ASP A 97 -13.43 -0.59 -20.21
C ASP A 97 -11.96 -0.92 -19.96
N GLY A 98 -11.54 -2.03 -20.51
CA GLY A 98 -10.17 -2.47 -20.42
C GLY A 98 -10.05 -3.96 -20.60
N PHE A 99 -8.90 -4.47 -20.19
CA PHE A 99 -8.60 -5.89 -20.20
C PHE A 99 -7.63 -6.28 -19.10
N VAL A 100 -7.67 -7.56 -18.75
CA VAL A 100 -6.70 -8.27 -17.91
C VAL A 100 -6.24 -9.54 -18.63
N PHE A 101 -5.30 -10.29 -18.04
CA PHE A 101 -4.86 -11.57 -18.58
C PHE A 101 -5.25 -12.73 -17.66
N ASP A 102 -5.60 -13.87 -18.26
CA ASP A 102 -5.87 -15.11 -17.55
C ASP A 102 -4.60 -15.92 -17.24
N GLU A 103 -4.77 -17.03 -16.53
CA GLU A 103 -3.66 -17.90 -16.13
C GLU A 103 -2.94 -18.55 -17.32
N ASN A 104 -3.58 -18.60 -18.49
CA ASN A 104 -3.09 -19.14 -19.76
C ASN A 104 -2.61 -18.04 -20.73
N ASP A 105 -2.37 -16.83 -20.21
CA ASP A 105 -1.92 -15.65 -20.96
C ASP A 105 -2.93 -15.11 -22.00
N ASN A 106 -4.20 -15.53 -21.95
CA ASN A 106 -5.23 -14.98 -22.82
C ASN A 106 -5.69 -13.62 -22.29
N ARG A 107 -5.89 -12.68 -23.21
CA ARG A 107 -6.53 -11.38 -22.93
C ARG A 107 -8.01 -11.59 -22.64
N ILE A 108 -8.48 -11.01 -21.55
CA ILE A 108 -9.88 -11.00 -21.10
C ILE A 108 -10.35 -9.55 -21.07
N ASP A 109 -11.12 -9.16 -22.08
CA ASP A 109 -11.72 -7.83 -22.18
C ASP A 109 -12.94 -7.70 -21.25
N PHE A 110 -13.16 -6.48 -20.75
CA PHE A 110 -14.37 -6.13 -20.01
C PHE A 110 -14.93 -4.78 -20.46
N THR A 111 -16.23 -4.59 -20.23
CA THR A 111 -16.93 -3.32 -20.43
C THR A 111 -17.87 -3.12 -19.25
N GLY A 112 -17.88 -1.91 -18.69
CA GLY A 112 -18.53 -1.59 -17.44
C GLY A 112 -17.55 -0.94 -16.46
N TYR A 113 -18.07 -0.43 -15.35
CA TYR A 113 -17.23 0.28 -14.40
C TYR A 113 -16.16 -0.66 -13.82
N ARG A 114 -14.88 -0.26 -13.89
CA ARG A 114 -13.74 -1.13 -13.61
C ARG A 114 -13.81 -1.81 -12.25
N VAL A 115 -14.25 -1.12 -11.20
CA VAL A 115 -14.44 -1.74 -9.86
C VAL A 115 -15.42 -2.91 -9.91
N ASP A 116 -16.54 -2.76 -10.63
CA ASP A 116 -17.54 -3.80 -10.77
C ASP A 116 -16.94 -5.00 -11.53
N CYS A 117 -16.26 -4.74 -12.66
CA CYS A 117 -15.66 -5.79 -13.49
C CYS A 117 -14.54 -6.58 -12.78
N ILE A 118 -13.65 -5.90 -12.05
CA ILE A 118 -12.62 -6.57 -11.23
C ILE A 118 -13.25 -7.40 -10.12
N THR A 119 -14.37 -6.95 -9.56
CA THR A 119 -15.14 -7.73 -8.57
C THR A 119 -15.82 -8.93 -9.20
N ASP A 120 -16.33 -8.79 -10.43
CA ASP A 120 -16.95 -9.89 -11.18
C ASP A 120 -15.96 -11.04 -11.41
N PHE A 121 -14.70 -10.73 -11.72
CA PHE A 121 -13.63 -11.73 -11.82
C PHE A 121 -13.33 -12.43 -10.49
N ALA A 122 -13.38 -11.73 -9.36
CA ALA A 122 -13.26 -12.35 -8.05
C ALA A 122 -14.46 -13.25 -7.70
N LEU A 123 -15.67 -12.85 -8.11
CA LEU A 123 -16.88 -13.68 -7.98
C LEU A 123 -16.82 -14.92 -8.88
N GLU A 124 -16.24 -14.80 -10.08
CA GLU A 124 -16.01 -15.92 -11.00
C GLU A 124 -15.18 -17.02 -10.32
N PHE A 125 -14.10 -16.65 -9.61
CA PHE A 125 -13.33 -17.60 -8.81
C PHE A 125 -14.20 -18.30 -7.76
N LEU A 126 -14.96 -17.53 -6.97
CA LEU A 126 -15.82 -18.09 -5.92
C LEU A 126 -16.92 -19.03 -6.48
N GLU A 127 -17.40 -18.80 -7.70
CA GLU A 127 -18.36 -19.69 -8.38
C GLU A 127 -17.73 -21.02 -8.84
N GLN A 128 -16.44 -20.99 -9.17
CA GLN A 128 -15.68 -22.15 -9.59
C GLN A 128 -15.06 -22.91 -8.41
N TYR A 129 -14.94 -22.29 -7.25
CA TYR A 129 -14.42 -22.91 -6.04
C TYR A 129 -15.23 -24.14 -5.64
N ARG A 130 -14.52 -25.22 -5.26
CA ARG A 130 -15.12 -26.52 -4.91
C ARG A 130 -14.91 -26.92 -3.45
N GLY A 131 -14.13 -26.17 -2.68
CA GLY A 131 -13.87 -26.49 -1.28
C GLY A 131 -12.96 -27.70 -1.05
N GLU A 132 -12.18 -28.11 -2.06
CA GLU A 132 -11.22 -29.22 -1.92
C GLU A 132 -9.97 -28.83 -1.13
N LYS A 133 -9.60 -27.54 -1.19
CA LYS A 133 -8.49 -26.90 -0.47
C LYS A 133 -8.98 -25.55 0.04
N PRO A 134 -8.44 -25.00 1.15
CA PRO A 134 -8.69 -23.61 1.50
C PRO A 134 -8.14 -22.68 0.41
N PHE A 135 -8.68 -21.47 0.25
CA PHE A 135 -8.21 -20.52 -0.76
C PHE A 135 -7.54 -19.29 -0.16
N PHE A 136 -6.62 -18.71 -0.92
CA PHE A 136 -6.04 -17.39 -0.68
C PHE A 136 -6.26 -16.51 -1.92
N MET A 137 -7.20 -15.58 -1.82
CA MET A 137 -7.56 -14.68 -2.92
C MET A 137 -7.13 -13.25 -2.62
N THR A 138 -6.35 -12.66 -3.51
CA THR A 138 -6.04 -11.21 -3.50
C THR A 138 -6.90 -10.51 -4.56
N VAL A 139 -7.80 -9.62 -4.11
CA VAL A 139 -8.54 -8.70 -4.99
C VAL A 139 -7.88 -7.33 -4.92
N SER A 140 -6.97 -7.07 -5.85
CA SER A 140 -6.20 -5.83 -5.92
C SER A 140 -6.84 -4.85 -6.90
N HIS A 141 -7.84 -4.09 -6.42
CA HIS A 141 -8.36 -2.95 -7.15
C HIS A 141 -7.29 -1.90 -7.46
N ILE A 142 -7.57 -1.08 -8.47
CA ILE A 142 -6.81 0.15 -8.74
C ILE A 142 -7.47 1.33 -8.05
N GLU A 143 -8.80 1.43 -8.03
CA GLU A 143 -9.52 2.48 -7.32
C GLU A 143 -9.16 2.52 -5.83
N PRO A 144 -9.15 3.71 -5.19
CA PRO A 144 -9.51 5.01 -5.76
C PRO A 144 -8.28 5.74 -6.35
N HIS A 145 -7.36 5.04 -7.03
CA HIS A 145 -6.24 5.70 -7.70
C HIS A 145 -6.71 6.67 -8.80
N HIS A 146 -5.92 7.72 -8.99
CA HIS A 146 -6.06 8.69 -10.07
C HIS A 146 -5.70 8.06 -11.43
N GLN A 147 -6.42 8.37 -12.50
CA GLN A 147 -6.10 7.82 -13.83
C GLN A 147 -4.97 8.66 -14.46
N ASN A 148 -3.75 8.12 -14.48
CA ASN A 148 -2.53 8.87 -14.74
C ASN A 148 -2.49 9.59 -16.09
N ASP A 149 -3.00 8.97 -17.15
CA ASP A 149 -3.00 9.49 -18.52
C ASP A 149 -4.17 10.44 -18.80
N HIS A 150 -5.27 10.33 -18.05
CA HIS A 150 -6.40 11.27 -18.11
C HIS A 150 -6.28 12.42 -17.12
N HIS A 151 -5.32 12.32 -16.20
CA HIS A 151 -5.06 13.29 -15.15
C HIS A 151 -6.29 13.61 -14.27
N HIS A 152 -7.20 12.65 -14.03
CA HIS A 152 -8.34 12.82 -13.12
C HIS A 152 -8.70 11.52 -12.35
N TYR A 153 -9.39 11.61 -11.22
CA TYR A 153 -10.01 10.42 -10.61
C TYR A 153 -11.25 9.99 -11.41
N GLU A 154 -11.31 8.73 -11.84
CA GLU A 154 -12.43 8.23 -12.65
C GLU A 154 -13.51 7.58 -11.77
N GLY A 155 -14.42 8.41 -11.28
CA GLY A 155 -15.57 7.99 -10.50
C GLY A 155 -16.71 7.36 -11.34
N PRO A 156 -17.66 6.65 -10.69
CA PRO A 156 -18.89 6.20 -11.34
C PRO A 156 -19.65 7.36 -12.00
N ILE A 157 -20.31 7.17 -13.15
CA ILE A 157 -21.04 8.24 -13.84
C ILE A 157 -22.06 8.84 -12.87
N GLY A 158 -21.99 10.15 -12.67
CA GLY A 158 -22.83 10.87 -11.71
C GLY A 158 -22.20 11.05 -10.31
N SER A 159 -21.00 10.53 -10.03
CA SER A 159 -20.36 10.71 -8.73
C SER A 159 -19.99 12.16 -8.44
N LYS A 160 -19.51 12.91 -9.44
CA LYS A 160 -19.24 14.35 -9.28
C LYS A 160 -20.43 15.10 -8.72
N GLU A 161 -21.61 14.90 -9.29
CA GLU A 161 -22.84 15.56 -8.87
C GLU A 161 -23.33 15.04 -7.52
N LYS A 162 -23.31 13.71 -7.34
CA LYS A 162 -23.79 13.06 -6.11
C LYS A 162 -22.98 13.48 -4.88
N TYR A 163 -21.67 13.63 -5.05
CA TYR A 163 -20.73 13.95 -3.97
C TYR A 163 -20.24 15.41 -4.02
N ALA A 164 -20.85 16.28 -4.83
CA ALA A 164 -20.44 17.69 -4.96
C ALA A 164 -20.42 18.45 -3.63
N ASN A 165 -21.35 18.12 -2.71
CA ASN A 165 -21.48 18.78 -1.40
C ASN A 165 -20.72 18.03 -0.30
N PHE A 166 -19.53 17.52 -0.59
CA PHE A 166 -18.68 16.85 0.40
C PHE A 166 -18.13 17.83 1.44
N THR A 167 -17.77 17.30 2.61
CA THR A 167 -16.98 18.04 3.61
C THR A 167 -15.51 17.76 3.37
N SER A 168 -14.73 18.82 3.08
CA SER A 168 -13.28 18.68 2.90
C SER A 168 -12.63 18.19 4.21
N PRO A 169 -11.74 17.19 4.14
CA PRO A 169 -10.77 16.93 5.20
C PRO A 169 -10.02 18.21 5.58
N LYS A 170 -9.71 18.37 6.86
CA LYS A 170 -9.24 19.66 7.39
C LYS A 170 -7.88 20.08 6.83
N ASP A 171 -6.98 19.12 6.65
CA ASP A 171 -5.69 19.33 6.02
C ASP A 171 -5.84 19.81 4.57
N LEU A 172 -6.70 19.14 3.79
CA LEU A 172 -6.99 19.53 2.40
C LEU A 172 -7.67 20.90 2.33
N GLU A 173 -8.57 21.21 3.27
CA GLU A 173 -9.21 22.54 3.35
C GLU A 173 -8.18 23.66 3.54
N VAL A 174 -7.18 23.45 4.41
CA VAL A 174 -6.19 24.47 4.76
C VAL A 174 -5.08 24.57 3.72
N LEU A 175 -4.54 23.44 3.27
CA LEU A 175 -3.40 23.38 2.35
C LEU A 175 -3.80 23.57 0.89
N GLY A 176 -5.08 23.36 0.57
CA GLY A 176 -5.59 23.49 -0.79
C GLY A 176 -5.36 22.23 -1.62
N GLY A 177 -4.57 22.34 -2.68
CA GLY A 177 -4.46 21.27 -3.69
C GLY A 177 -5.71 21.20 -4.59
N ASN A 178 -5.91 20.08 -5.25
CA ASN A 178 -6.99 19.92 -6.25
C ASN A 178 -8.20 19.10 -5.76
N HIS A 179 -8.28 18.82 -4.46
CA HIS A 179 -9.37 18.05 -3.87
C HIS A 179 -10.77 18.63 -4.16
N ARG A 180 -10.91 19.94 -4.35
CA ARG A 180 -12.21 20.56 -4.69
C ARG A 180 -12.81 20.02 -5.99
N GLU A 181 -11.96 19.67 -6.95
CA GLU A 181 -12.37 19.11 -8.23
C GLU A 181 -12.44 17.58 -8.19
N GLU A 182 -11.44 16.95 -7.57
CA GLU A 182 -11.18 15.52 -7.65
C GLU A 182 -11.92 14.67 -6.60
N TYR A 183 -12.17 15.24 -5.42
CA TYR A 183 -12.67 14.48 -4.27
C TYR A 183 -14.05 13.87 -4.47
N PRO A 184 -15.01 14.50 -5.18
CA PRO A 184 -16.30 13.88 -5.47
C PRO A 184 -16.18 12.53 -6.20
N ASP A 185 -15.28 12.42 -7.18
CA ASP A 185 -15.06 11.16 -7.90
C ASP A 185 -14.26 10.16 -7.08
N TYR A 186 -13.29 10.63 -6.29
CA TYR A 186 -12.63 9.79 -5.28
C TYR A 186 -13.63 9.16 -4.29
N LEU A 187 -14.61 9.93 -3.79
CA LEU A 187 -15.68 9.42 -2.94
C LEU A 187 -16.61 8.45 -3.70
N GLY A 188 -16.86 8.71 -4.99
CA GLY A 188 -17.57 7.80 -5.87
C GLY A 188 -16.89 6.45 -6.03
N GLN A 189 -15.58 6.45 -6.25
CA GLN A 189 -14.74 5.26 -6.29
C GLN A 189 -14.82 4.49 -4.96
N CYS A 190 -14.63 5.18 -3.82
CA CYS A 190 -14.73 4.58 -2.49
C CYS A 190 -16.10 3.94 -2.24
N ALA A 191 -17.19 4.62 -2.62
CA ALA A 191 -18.54 4.08 -2.47
C ALA A 191 -18.78 2.85 -3.37
N SER A 192 -18.17 2.80 -4.55
CA SER A 192 -18.22 1.64 -5.43
C SER A 192 -17.44 0.45 -4.84
N LEU A 193 -16.26 0.71 -4.26
CA LEU A 193 -15.47 -0.31 -3.56
C LEU A 193 -16.24 -0.90 -2.38
N ASP A 194 -16.89 -0.07 -1.57
CA ASP A 194 -17.73 -0.52 -0.44
C ASP A 194 -18.87 -1.43 -0.90
N LYS A 195 -19.62 -1.00 -1.92
CA LYS A 195 -20.68 -1.82 -2.54
C LYS A 195 -20.15 -3.17 -3.03
N ASN A 196 -18.97 -3.17 -3.67
CA ASN A 196 -18.38 -4.38 -4.24
C ASN A 196 -17.79 -5.33 -3.19
N LEU A 197 -17.20 -4.81 -2.11
CA LEU A 197 -16.87 -5.62 -0.94
C LEU A 197 -18.13 -6.31 -0.38
N GLY A 198 -19.26 -5.59 -0.33
CA GLY A 198 -20.55 -6.15 0.04
C GLY A 198 -20.99 -7.31 -0.86
N ARG A 199 -20.72 -7.26 -2.17
CA ARG A 199 -21.01 -8.36 -3.10
C ARG A 199 -20.18 -9.60 -2.80
N LEU A 200 -18.88 -9.45 -2.53
CA LEU A 200 -18.01 -10.56 -2.14
C LEU A 200 -18.46 -11.18 -0.81
N VAL A 201 -18.75 -10.34 0.20
CA VAL A 201 -19.27 -10.81 1.50
C VAL A 201 -20.59 -11.57 1.33
N ASN A 202 -21.52 -11.06 0.53
CA ASN A 202 -22.78 -11.74 0.27
C ASN A 202 -22.57 -13.08 -0.43
N LYS A 203 -21.65 -13.15 -1.41
CA LYS A 203 -21.30 -14.41 -2.08
C LYS A 203 -20.74 -15.45 -1.10
N LEU A 204 -19.83 -15.05 -0.21
CA LEU A 204 -19.30 -15.93 0.83
C LEU A 204 -20.40 -16.45 1.77
N LYS A 205 -21.39 -15.60 2.11
CA LYS A 205 -22.56 -15.99 2.92
C LYS A 205 -23.49 -16.95 2.17
N GLU A 206 -23.76 -16.70 0.90
CA GLU A 206 -24.55 -17.58 0.03
C GLU A 206 -23.91 -18.97 -0.11
N MET A 207 -22.58 -19.02 -0.20
CA MET A 207 -21.80 -20.26 -0.24
C MET A 207 -21.70 -20.96 1.13
N GLY A 208 -22.11 -20.31 2.22
CA GLY A 208 -22.04 -20.85 3.57
C GLY A 208 -20.63 -20.91 4.17
N ILE A 209 -19.66 -20.18 3.60
CA ILE A 209 -18.25 -20.20 4.03
C ILE A 209 -17.77 -18.88 4.65
N TYR A 210 -18.67 -17.90 4.81
CA TYR A 210 -18.34 -16.59 5.38
C TYR A 210 -17.69 -16.67 6.77
N GLU A 211 -18.23 -17.51 7.66
CA GLU A 211 -17.69 -17.66 9.03
C GLU A 211 -16.32 -18.37 9.07
N ASP A 212 -15.96 -19.06 7.98
CA ASP A 212 -14.68 -19.76 7.79
C ASP A 212 -13.74 -18.97 6.86
N THR A 213 -14.02 -17.69 6.62
CA THR A 213 -13.21 -16.82 5.76
C THR A 213 -12.69 -15.63 6.55
N VAL A 214 -11.38 -15.43 6.57
CA VAL A 214 -10.78 -14.18 7.04
C VAL A 214 -10.78 -13.16 5.91
N ILE A 215 -11.34 -11.98 6.16
CA ILE A 215 -11.36 -10.86 5.21
C ILE A 215 -10.45 -9.76 5.75
N ILE A 216 -9.48 -9.35 4.93
CA ILE A 216 -8.60 -8.21 5.19
C ILE A 216 -8.85 -7.16 4.12
N TYR A 217 -9.27 -5.96 4.53
CA TYR A 217 -9.47 -4.81 3.66
C TYR A 217 -8.47 -3.71 4.02
N LEU A 218 -7.65 -3.27 3.07
CA LEU A 218 -6.67 -2.20 3.27
C LEU A 218 -6.37 -1.43 1.98
N ALA A 219 -5.53 -0.38 2.09
CA ALA A 219 -4.93 0.33 0.95
C ALA A 219 -3.40 0.26 0.99
N ASP A 220 -2.74 0.41 -0.16
CA ASP A 220 -1.27 0.43 -0.26
C ASP A 220 -0.68 1.78 0.18
N HIS A 221 -1.41 2.88 -0.01
CA HIS A 221 -1.11 4.21 0.51
C HIS A 221 -2.35 5.13 0.41
N GLY A 222 -2.30 6.29 1.05
CA GLY A 222 -3.30 7.35 0.92
C GLY A 222 -3.10 8.26 -0.31
N SER A 223 -3.80 9.41 -0.30
CA SER A 223 -3.69 10.48 -1.29
C SER A 223 -3.76 11.84 -0.60
N HIS A 224 -2.79 12.72 -0.88
CA HIS A 224 -2.76 14.08 -0.37
C HIS A 224 -3.30 15.12 -1.37
N PHE A 225 -3.86 14.73 -2.51
CA PHE A 225 -4.48 15.67 -3.48
C PHE A 225 -3.58 16.86 -3.86
N MET A 226 -2.29 16.58 -4.12
CA MET A 226 -1.27 17.57 -4.49
C MET A 226 -1.00 18.67 -3.43
N THR A 227 -1.37 18.44 -2.15
CA THR A 227 -1.07 19.38 -1.04
C THR A 227 0.32 19.26 -0.43
N ARG A 228 1.04 18.16 -0.65
CA ARG A 228 2.36 17.88 -0.04
C ARG A 228 3.45 17.86 -1.11
N ASN A 229 4.71 17.69 -0.68
CA ASN A 229 5.91 17.66 -1.53
C ASN A 229 6.14 18.94 -2.39
N GLN A 230 5.66 20.09 -1.91
CA GLN A 230 5.86 21.40 -2.55
C GLN A 230 7.16 22.10 -2.09
N ASP A 231 7.99 21.41 -1.32
CA ASP A 231 9.23 21.93 -0.77
C ASP A 231 10.33 22.12 -1.83
N ALA A 232 11.20 23.11 -1.59
CA ALA A 232 12.26 23.49 -2.52
C ALA A 232 13.35 22.41 -2.66
N HIS A 233 13.45 21.49 -1.70
CA HIS A 233 14.42 20.39 -1.66
C HIS A 233 13.89 19.06 -2.19
N LEU A 234 12.72 19.05 -2.84
CA LEU A 234 12.27 17.91 -3.63
C LEU A 234 13.30 17.60 -4.72
N ASN A 235 13.88 16.40 -4.69
CA ASN A 235 14.93 15.97 -5.63
C ASN A 235 14.50 14.82 -6.55
N GLY A 236 13.21 14.47 -6.54
CA GLY A 236 12.62 13.45 -7.39
C GLY A 236 11.34 13.94 -8.08
N TYR A 237 10.32 13.10 -8.18
CA TYR A 237 9.03 13.46 -8.78
C TYR A 237 7.89 13.29 -7.78
N ASP A 238 6.98 14.24 -7.84
CA ASP A 238 5.81 14.30 -7.00
C ASP A 238 4.56 13.79 -7.73
N ASP A 239 3.63 13.24 -6.95
CA ASP A 239 2.30 12.87 -7.41
C ASP A 239 1.30 13.10 -6.25
N TYR A 240 0.30 12.24 -6.10
CA TYR A 240 -0.70 12.33 -5.04
C TYR A 240 -0.24 11.71 -3.71
N LYS A 241 1.02 11.26 -3.58
CA LYS A 241 1.52 10.42 -2.47
C LYS A 241 3.01 10.68 -2.16
N ARG A 242 3.74 9.67 -1.67
CA ARG A 242 5.20 9.73 -1.33
C ARG A 242 5.55 10.81 -0.31
N SER A 243 4.75 10.92 0.74
CA SER A 243 4.98 11.86 1.83
C SER A 243 4.88 11.15 3.17
N MET A 244 5.55 11.68 4.20
CA MET A 244 5.48 11.10 5.55
C MET A 244 4.12 11.32 6.24
N HIS A 245 3.34 12.26 5.74
CA HIS A 245 2.08 12.70 6.34
C HIS A 245 1.06 11.57 6.43
N ASP A 246 0.20 11.62 7.44
CA ASP A 246 -0.87 10.64 7.68
C ASP A 246 -1.81 10.56 6.44
N ALA A 247 -1.95 11.64 5.66
CA ALA A 247 -2.66 11.64 4.36
C ALA A 247 -2.12 10.61 3.35
N CYS A 248 -0.89 10.13 3.53
CA CYS A 248 -0.25 9.09 2.73
C CYS A 248 0.00 7.80 3.52
N LEU A 249 0.52 7.90 4.74
CA LEU A 249 0.95 6.73 5.53
C LEU A 249 -0.19 6.04 6.27
N ARG A 250 -1.22 6.78 6.70
CA ARG A 250 -2.32 6.24 7.48
C ARG A 250 -3.43 5.73 6.56
N VAL A 251 -3.38 4.44 6.27
CA VAL A 251 -4.36 3.74 5.43
C VAL A 251 -5.46 3.08 6.25
N PRO A 252 -6.66 2.83 5.68
CA PRO A 252 -7.65 1.97 6.32
C PRO A 252 -7.09 0.55 6.45
N LEU A 253 -7.44 -0.12 7.56
CA LEU A 253 -7.29 -1.57 7.74
C LEU A 253 -8.50 -2.08 8.52
N VAL A 254 -9.20 -3.06 7.95
CA VAL A 254 -10.26 -3.81 8.62
C VAL A 254 -9.99 -5.29 8.44
N VAL A 255 -10.01 -6.03 9.55
CA VAL A 255 -9.86 -7.49 9.57
C VAL A 255 -11.05 -8.10 10.28
N THR A 256 -11.62 -9.15 9.71
CA THR A 256 -12.70 -9.93 10.32
C THR A 256 -12.56 -11.41 10.01
N GLY A 257 -12.96 -12.27 10.95
CA GLY A 257 -12.85 -13.73 10.83
C GLY A 257 -11.63 -14.29 11.56
N GLY A 258 -11.59 -15.61 11.78
CA GLY A 258 -10.55 -16.25 12.57
C GLY A 258 -10.50 -15.69 14.00
N GLU A 259 -9.31 -15.26 14.43
CA GLU A 259 -9.11 -14.64 15.76
C GLU A 259 -9.61 -13.18 15.83
N PHE A 260 -9.92 -12.55 14.70
CA PHE A 260 -10.36 -11.16 14.59
C PHE A 260 -11.89 -11.01 14.67
N THR A 261 -12.51 -11.56 15.72
CA THR A 261 -13.98 -11.60 15.87
C THR A 261 -14.52 -10.77 17.04
N GLY A 262 -13.64 -10.20 17.88
CA GLY A 262 -14.04 -9.43 19.06
C GLY A 262 -14.76 -8.11 18.77
N GLY A 263 -14.59 -7.56 17.56
CA GLY A 263 -15.08 -6.24 17.16
C GLY A 263 -14.38 -5.09 17.90
N GLY A 264 -14.48 -3.89 17.35
CA GLY A 264 -13.93 -2.67 17.95
C GLY A 264 -12.81 -2.01 17.14
N VAL A 265 -12.12 -1.07 17.78
CA VAL A 265 -11.05 -0.28 17.17
C VAL A 265 -9.76 -0.51 17.95
N VAL A 266 -8.71 -0.94 17.25
CA VAL A 266 -7.35 -1.04 17.79
C VAL A 266 -6.62 0.26 17.46
N THR A 267 -6.08 0.92 18.47
CA THR A 267 -5.36 2.19 18.33
C THR A 267 -3.84 2.04 18.32
N ASP A 268 -3.35 0.84 18.61
CA ASP A 268 -1.95 0.48 18.49
C ASP A 268 -1.49 0.63 17.02
N LEU A 269 -0.37 1.31 16.83
CA LEU A 269 0.23 1.52 15.52
C LEU A 269 0.77 0.20 15.00
N ILE A 270 0.41 -0.11 13.77
CA ILE A 270 0.88 -1.26 13.01
C ILE A 270 1.27 -0.80 11.61
N SER A 271 2.13 -1.59 10.96
CA SER A 271 2.59 -1.32 9.60
C SER A 271 2.06 -2.37 8.64
N THR A 272 1.77 -1.98 7.40
CA THR A 272 1.48 -2.92 6.30
C THR A 272 2.61 -3.92 6.08
N ALA A 273 3.82 -3.65 6.58
CA ALA A 273 4.93 -4.59 6.64
C ALA A 273 4.60 -5.90 7.38
N GLY A 274 3.70 -5.88 8.37
CA GLY A 274 3.27 -7.07 9.12
C GLY A 274 2.22 -7.92 8.41
N LEU A 275 1.62 -7.41 7.33
CA LEU A 275 0.51 -8.07 6.64
C LEU A 275 0.88 -9.48 6.11
N PRO A 276 2.04 -9.69 5.45
CA PRO A 276 2.38 -11.01 4.93
C PRO A 276 2.57 -12.03 6.05
N LYS A 277 3.20 -11.61 7.15
CA LYS A 277 3.39 -12.44 8.36
C LYS A 277 2.05 -12.83 8.98
N THR A 278 1.14 -11.86 9.12
CA THR A 278 -0.22 -12.10 9.64
C THR A 278 -1.01 -13.08 8.76
N ILE A 279 -0.97 -12.94 7.44
CA ILE A 279 -1.64 -13.85 6.50
C ILE A 279 -1.11 -15.28 6.64
N LEU A 280 0.22 -15.42 6.74
CA LEU A 280 0.84 -16.72 6.94
C LEU A 280 0.55 -17.31 8.32
N GLY A 281 0.50 -16.48 9.38
CA GLY A 281 0.07 -16.88 10.71
C GLY A 281 -1.36 -17.45 10.71
N ILE A 282 -2.29 -16.77 10.04
CA ILE A 282 -3.67 -17.25 9.83
C ILE A 282 -3.68 -18.62 9.12
N ALA A 283 -2.77 -18.83 8.17
CA ALA A 283 -2.62 -20.08 7.44
C ALA A 283 -1.84 -21.18 8.23
N GLY A 284 -1.42 -20.90 9.46
CA GLY A 284 -0.63 -21.82 10.29
C GLY A 284 0.84 -21.94 9.87
N VAL A 285 1.37 -20.97 9.13
CA VAL A 285 2.75 -20.94 8.64
C VAL A 285 3.57 -19.93 9.45
N ASP A 286 4.47 -20.44 10.30
CA ASP A 286 5.44 -19.62 11.02
C ASP A 286 6.67 -19.31 10.15
N VAL A 287 6.87 -18.03 9.85
CA VAL A 287 8.02 -17.52 9.11
C VAL A 287 9.13 -16.95 10.00
N GLY A 288 8.88 -16.78 11.30
CA GLY A 288 9.80 -16.15 12.25
C GLY A 288 10.41 -14.86 11.70
N ASP A 289 11.74 -14.75 11.82
CA ASP A 289 12.52 -13.59 11.38
C ASP A 289 12.74 -13.53 9.85
N LYS A 290 12.20 -14.47 9.07
CA LYS A 290 12.31 -14.42 7.60
C LYS A 290 11.51 -13.26 7.02
N MET A 291 10.45 -12.82 7.70
CA MET A 291 9.67 -11.65 7.30
C MET A 291 9.73 -10.55 8.35
N ILE A 292 9.78 -9.31 7.88
CA ILE A 292 9.69 -8.10 8.72
C ILE A 292 8.27 -7.93 9.28
N GLY A 293 8.09 -6.90 10.10
CA GLY A 293 6.80 -6.59 10.70
C GLY A 293 6.35 -7.62 11.73
N GLU A 294 5.15 -7.41 12.24
CA GLU A 294 4.57 -8.18 13.33
C GLU A 294 3.33 -8.92 12.84
N ASP A 295 2.99 -10.02 13.51
CA ASP A 295 1.66 -10.61 13.36
C ASP A 295 0.63 -9.70 14.05
N PHE A 296 -0.41 -9.31 13.36
CA PHE A 296 -1.45 -8.45 13.94
C PHE A 296 -2.24 -9.15 15.05
N ALA A 297 -2.28 -10.49 15.08
CA ALA A 297 -2.87 -11.24 16.19
C ALA A 297 -2.09 -11.02 17.50
N ASP A 298 -0.76 -10.97 17.44
CA ASP A 298 0.09 -10.69 18.61
C ASP A 298 -0.18 -9.30 19.19
N VAL A 299 -0.33 -8.30 18.32
CA VAL A 299 -0.67 -6.92 18.72
C VAL A 299 -2.06 -6.87 19.32
N LEU A 300 -3.05 -7.54 18.71
CA LEU A 300 -4.42 -7.62 19.20
C LEU A 300 -4.49 -8.26 20.60
N HIS A 301 -3.75 -9.34 20.81
CA HIS A 301 -3.73 -10.09 22.06
C HIS A 301 -2.75 -9.53 23.10
N LYS A 302 -1.98 -8.50 22.74
CA LYS A 302 -0.98 -7.85 23.60
C LYS A 302 0.01 -8.85 24.17
N THR A 303 0.53 -9.72 23.31
CA THR A 303 1.45 -10.79 23.71
C THR A 303 2.79 -10.24 24.24
N ASP A 304 3.22 -9.07 23.76
CA ASP A 304 4.33 -8.29 24.30
C ASP A 304 3.85 -6.98 24.96
N PRO A 305 3.90 -6.86 26.31
CA PRO A 305 3.50 -5.64 27.01
C PRO A 305 4.50 -4.48 26.88
N ASP A 306 5.74 -4.75 26.48
CA ASP A 306 6.80 -3.75 26.32
C ASP A 306 6.96 -3.30 24.85
N ARG A 307 6.08 -3.78 23.96
CA ARG A 307 6.05 -3.45 22.54
C ARG A 307 6.02 -1.92 22.33
N PRO A 308 6.98 -1.35 21.58
CA PRO A 308 6.97 0.08 21.29
C PRO A 308 5.84 0.41 20.31
N ASN A 309 5.05 1.43 20.63
CA ASN A 309 3.95 1.89 19.79
C ASN A 309 4.44 2.91 18.74
N GLU A 310 5.18 2.42 17.75
CA GLU A 310 5.80 3.22 16.69
C GLU A 310 5.93 2.42 15.38
N VAL A 311 5.96 3.12 14.24
CA VAL A 311 6.14 2.54 12.91
C VAL A 311 7.18 3.32 12.11
N PHE A 312 7.83 2.62 11.19
CA PHE A 312 8.84 3.15 10.27
C PHE A 312 8.34 3.13 8.83
N ALA A 313 8.69 4.16 8.06
CA ALA A 313 8.38 4.26 6.65
C ALA A 313 9.60 4.72 5.83
N GLN A 314 9.72 4.15 4.63
CA GLN A 314 10.68 4.54 3.61
C GLN A 314 9.95 5.37 2.55
N ILE A 315 10.51 6.54 2.25
CA ILE A 315 10.00 7.44 1.22
C ILE A 315 10.96 7.38 0.06
N SER A 316 10.42 7.10 -1.12
CA SER A 316 11.15 6.99 -2.38
C SER A 316 10.48 7.85 -3.44
N GLU A 317 11.16 8.00 -4.56
CA GLU A 317 10.70 8.68 -5.77
C GLU A 317 10.51 10.20 -5.64
N SER A 318 9.85 10.73 -4.60
CA SER A 318 9.81 12.17 -4.30
C SER A 318 11.14 12.65 -3.69
N ARG A 319 11.70 11.85 -2.79
CA ARG A 319 12.99 12.04 -2.11
C ARG A 319 13.53 10.69 -1.68
N VAL A 320 14.81 10.63 -1.28
CA VAL A 320 15.29 9.53 -0.44
C VAL A 320 15.03 9.93 0.99
N GLY A 321 13.94 9.42 1.57
CA GLY A 321 13.50 9.84 2.91
C GLY A 321 13.18 8.67 3.84
N ARG A 322 13.21 8.96 5.14
CA ARG A 322 12.88 8.02 6.22
C ARG A 322 11.99 8.71 7.21
N ALA A 323 10.97 8.00 7.70
CA ALA A 323 10.06 8.56 8.69
C ALA A 323 9.81 7.58 9.84
N ILE A 324 9.61 8.14 11.02
CA ILE A 324 9.06 7.44 12.19
C ILE A 324 7.77 8.11 12.61
N ARG A 325 6.76 7.29 12.89
CA ARG A 325 5.47 7.71 13.44
C ARG A 325 5.28 6.98 14.77
N THR A 326 5.22 7.75 15.85
CA THR A 326 4.84 7.27 17.20
C THR A 326 3.40 7.70 17.46
N ALA A 327 2.72 7.24 18.52
CA ALA A 327 1.35 7.69 18.82
C ALA A 327 1.19 9.23 18.84
N ASP A 328 2.21 9.94 19.31
CA ASP A 328 2.14 11.38 19.61
C ASP A 328 2.87 12.27 18.59
N TYR A 329 3.80 11.71 17.81
CA TYR A 329 4.71 12.47 16.95
C TYR A 329 4.94 11.79 15.62
N ALA A 330 5.14 12.60 14.57
CA ALA A 330 5.68 12.17 13.28
C ALA A 330 6.96 12.96 13.00
N TYR A 331 8.01 12.27 12.56
CA TYR A 331 9.30 12.88 12.22
C TYR A 331 9.89 12.20 10.99
N SER A 332 10.41 12.99 10.07
CA SER A 332 11.08 12.50 8.88
C SER A 332 12.36 13.25 8.56
N VAL A 333 13.19 12.57 7.76
CA VAL A 333 14.45 13.08 7.21
C VAL A 333 14.49 12.81 5.72
N TYR A 334 15.31 13.57 5.00
CA TYR A 334 15.58 13.40 3.58
C TYR A 334 17.09 13.46 3.29
N ALA A 335 17.55 12.85 2.20
CA ALA A 335 18.95 12.93 1.78
C ALA A 335 19.15 14.13 0.84
N PRO A 336 19.91 15.19 1.26
CA PRO A 336 20.07 16.39 0.44
C PRO A 336 20.75 16.13 -0.89
N GLY A 337 20.15 16.60 -1.99
CA GLY A 337 20.71 16.50 -3.33
C GLY A 337 20.69 15.10 -3.95
N ILE A 338 20.07 14.12 -3.28
CA ILE A 338 19.95 12.75 -3.78
C ILE A 338 18.57 12.55 -4.40
N ASN A 339 18.55 12.08 -5.64
CA ASN A 339 17.31 11.80 -6.37
C ASN A 339 16.67 10.48 -5.90
N GLY A 340 15.45 10.57 -5.34
CA GLY A 340 14.69 9.43 -4.81
C GLY A 340 14.23 8.41 -5.86
N GLY A 341 14.22 8.76 -7.14
CA GLY A 341 14.01 7.84 -8.25
C GLY A 341 15.28 7.09 -8.67
N ALA A 342 16.45 7.55 -8.24
CA ALA A 342 17.74 6.98 -8.63
C ALA A 342 18.38 6.14 -7.52
N GLN A 343 18.18 6.52 -6.25
CA GLN A 343 18.84 5.85 -5.12
C GLN A 343 17.83 5.40 -4.05
N PRO A 344 18.01 4.23 -3.42
CA PRO A 344 17.14 3.72 -2.38
C PRO A 344 17.40 4.32 -0.99
N ALA A 345 18.65 4.72 -0.73
CA ALA A 345 19.17 5.10 0.59
C ALA A 345 20.37 6.06 0.43
N ALA A 346 20.83 6.64 1.55
CA ALA A 346 22.00 7.51 1.59
C ALA A 346 22.74 7.37 2.93
N ASP A 347 24.01 7.78 2.96
CA ASP A 347 24.83 7.81 4.19
C ASP A 347 24.64 9.10 5.00
N LEU A 348 24.00 10.12 4.41
CA LEU A 348 23.72 11.41 5.03
C LEU A 348 22.26 11.80 4.78
N TYR A 349 21.58 12.14 5.86
CA TYR A 349 20.25 12.72 5.86
C TYR A 349 20.25 14.05 6.61
N ALA A 350 19.27 14.89 6.29
CA ALA A 350 18.94 16.10 7.00
C ALA A 350 17.50 16.02 7.53
N ASP A 351 17.26 16.67 8.65
CA ASP A 351 15.91 16.92 9.17
C ASP A 351 14.96 17.45 8.09
N ASP A 352 13.73 16.92 8.03
CA ASP A 352 12.72 17.32 7.03
C ASP A 352 11.46 17.88 7.71
N PHE A 353 10.69 16.99 8.35
CA PHE A 353 9.43 17.32 8.96
C PHE A 353 9.34 16.81 10.39
N PHE A 354 8.67 17.57 11.26
CA PHE A 354 8.35 17.17 12.63
C PHE A 354 7.00 17.74 13.07
N TYR A 355 6.10 16.88 13.54
CA TYR A 355 4.76 17.26 14.01
C TYR A 355 4.44 16.67 15.40
N ASP A 356 3.80 17.47 16.26
CA ASP A 356 3.13 17.06 17.50
C ASP A 356 1.66 16.78 17.19
N LEU A 357 1.30 15.51 17.10
CA LEU A 357 0.02 15.05 16.54
C LEU A 357 -1.12 15.14 17.55
N LYS A 358 -0.80 15.38 18.83
CA LYS A 358 -1.81 15.74 19.84
C LYS A 358 -2.28 17.19 19.65
N LYS A 359 -1.38 18.09 19.26
CA LYS A 359 -1.68 19.51 19.05
C LYS A 359 -2.07 19.84 17.62
N ASP A 360 -1.50 19.10 16.67
CA ASP A 360 -1.66 19.30 15.24
C ASP A 360 -1.89 17.96 14.51
N PRO A 361 -3.10 17.37 14.66
CA PRO A 361 -3.43 16.09 14.04
C PRO A 361 -3.54 16.15 12.51
N TYR A 362 -3.41 17.33 11.92
CA TYR A 362 -3.48 17.57 10.48
C TYR A 362 -2.11 17.90 9.87
N GLU A 363 -1.06 17.92 10.70
CA GLU A 363 0.33 18.11 10.29
C GLU A 363 0.52 19.37 9.43
N LEU A 364 0.03 20.50 9.95
CA LEU A 364 0.02 21.80 9.26
C LEU A 364 1.23 22.67 9.64
N ASN A 365 1.77 22.52 10.84
CA ASN A 365 2.87 23.33 11.36
C ASN A 365 4.11 22.47 11.59
N ASN A 366 5.10 22.60 10.72
CA ASN A 366 6.38 21.91 10.88
C ASN A 366 7.16 22.50 12.07
N LEU A 367 7.48 21.68 13.06
CA LEU A 367 8.14 22.04 14.32
C LEU A 367 9.65 21.82 14.30
N ILE A 368 10.24 21.52 13.13
CA ILE A 368 11.63 21.08 13.01
C ILE A 368 12.66 22.06 13.60
N ASP A 369 12.34 23.36 13.51
CA ASP A 369 13.15 24.49 14.00
C ASP A 369 12.67 25.07 15.34
N ASP A 370 11.61 24.51 15.93
CA ASP A 370 11.08 25.03 17.20
C ASP A 370 12.00 24.62 18.37
N PRO A 371 12.66 25.59 19.05
CA PRO A 371 13.57 25.28 20.15
C PRO A 371 12.87 24.62 21.34
N ALA A 372 11.55 24.76 21.48
CA ALA A 372 10.79 24.08 22.52
C ALA A 372 10.76 22.55 22.33
N TYR A 373 10.99 22.06 21.10
CA TYR A 373 10.94 20.63 20.78
C TYR A 373 12.32 20.00 20.51
N THR A 374 13.43 20.72 20.71
CA THR A 374 14.78 20.20 20.44
C THR A 374 15.04 18.85 21.09
N GLN A 375 14.68 18.67 22.37
CA GLN A 375 14.91 17.40 23.06
C GLN A 375 14.07 16.25 22.44
N VAL A 376 12.82 16.52 22.09
CA VAL A 376 11.92 15.52 21.49
C VAL A 376 12.42 15.13 20.10
N LYS A 377 12.85 16.11 19.29
CA LYS A 377 13.47 15.88 17.98
C LYS A 377 14.68 14.95 18.09
N GLN A 378 15.55 15.18 19.07
CA GLN A 378 16.73 14.33 19.29
C GLN A 378 16.37 12.89 19.69
N GLU A 379 15.32 12.68 20.48
CA GLU A 379 14.86 11.32 20.80
C GLU A 379 14.23 10.62 19.59
N LEU A 380 13.45 11.33 18.77
CA LEU A 380 12.89 10.80 17.53
C LEU A 380 13.99 10.46 16.51
N ARG A 381 15.02 11.30 16.40
CA ARG A 381 16.21 11.05 15.57
C ARG A 381 16.92 9.76 15.97
N LYS A 382 17.15 9.54 17.28
CA LYS A 382 17.74 8.28 17.79
C LYS A 382 16.89 7.06 17.46
N LYS A 383 15.57 7.16 17.62
CA LYS A 383 14.64 6.07 17.27
C LYS A 383 14.67 5.79 15.77
N LEU A 384 14.67 6.83 14.93
CA LEU A 384 14.74 6.68 13.49
C LEU A 384 16.05 6.02 13.04
N LEU A 385 17.20 6.41 13.61
CA LEU A 385 18.48 5.75 13.34
C LEU A 385 18.47 4.26 13.73
N LYS A 386 17.83 3.91 14.85
CA LYS A 386 17.64 2.50 15.23
C LYS A 386 16.82 1.75 14.17
N TRP A 387 15.75 2.35 13.66
CA TRP A 387 14.95 1.76 12.58
C TRP A 387 15.73 1.61 11.28
N ILE A 388 16.50 2.61 10.87
CA ILE A 388 17.35 2.53 9.67
C ILE A 388 18.37 1.39 9.83
N ARG A 389 19.03 1.26 10.98
CA ARG A 389 19.95 0.15 11.24
C ARG A 389 19.26 -1.21 11.10
N LEU A 390 18.04 -1.35 11.64
CA LEU A 390 17.28 -2.60 11.56
C LEU A 390 16.79 -2.92 10.14
N ALA A 391 16.36 -1.89 9.40
CA ALA A 391 15.73 -2.07 8.09
C ALA A 391 16.75 -2.17 6.95
N GLU A 392 17.88 -1.49 7.06
CA GLU A 392 18.82 -1.26 5.97
C GLU A 392 20.24 -1.69 6.31
N ASN A 393 20.50 -2.16 7.54
CA ASN A 393 21.83 -2.53 8.01
C ASN A 393 22.86 -1.39 7.80
N ALA A 394 22.42 -0.15 8.00
CA ALA A 394 23.18 1.07 7.77
C ALA A 394 23.19 1.99 9.01
N GLU A 395 24.19 2.86 9.09
CA GLU A 395 24.35 3.84 10.17
C GLU A 395 24.61 5.24 9.61
N PRO A 396 23.62 5.86 8.95
CA PRO A 396 23.82 7.17 8.35
C PRO A 396 23.90 8.27 9.42
N GLU A 397 24.43 9.42 9.02
CA GLU A 397 24.37 10.65 9.82
C GLU A 397 23.07 11.40 9.57
N ILE A 398 22.49 12.00 10.62
CA ILE A 398 21.37 12.95 10.49
C ILE A 398 21.80 14.30 11.03
N VAL A 399 21.88 15.29 10.14
CA VAL A 399 22.19 16.69 10.46
C VAL A 399 20.93 17.55 10.55
N ASP A 400 21.07 18.74 11.11
CA ASP A 400 20.01 19.74 11.02
C ASP A 400 19.89 20.24 9.57
N GLY A 401 18.66 20.46 9.10
CA GLY A 401 18.31 20.74 7.71
C GLY A 401 18.51 22.17 7.23
#